data_AF-A0A7X8XPS8-F1
#
_entry.id   AF-A0A7X8XPS8-F1
#
_cell.length_a   1.000
_cell.length_b   1.000
_cell.length_c   1.000
_cell.angle_alpha   90.00
_cell.angle_beta   90.00
_cell.angle_gamma   90.00
#
_symmetry.space_group_name_H-M   'P 1'
#
loop_
_entity.id
_entity.type
_entity.pdbx_description
1 polymer ?
#
loop_
_entity_poly.entity_id
_entity_poly.type
_entity_poly.pdbx_seq_one_letter_code
_entity_poly.pdbx_strand_id
1 'polypeptide(L)'
;MLEPTKIVKEAVLKRTHGSSPAGQAGKPSISQAAQRASGATGANTTKTGSASESRPQTEIRRAASDPSTTSSKKIGGLLKGLQSWGTDEAPDPEQAKREQAAENQALEDLDRYGDLFDNSSGGGRDGIISTDELKAFSEGNFNRDAAREHLVKLGVAERDLDTTLDRLTESANYLLENKDVLGRLDVANDIIKLTDGQISRGDISREVFRRQLEQARNGELPPGPPAYNRGSYAPTVVTQNSERSPEVIAQQELAILEAVNSGRPVSFTNANGQTEELTVRQIPNTGGNAVYEIRGADGHTMRIESELGASENRTALARLADYYTQIPEHLRDAVDEIEFRRDPYEGGNVAAAFYSREDRVVFYNGLRNLNEEVFDHEFAHGIGYENDGLPEGRLGHFIRRYTGSEGEGTPRGWTEAIESDPQQRITNYANKNIKEDFAESWAAYMEAMDNGPEALAQLQEAYPARYAIMDELYHGA
;
A
#
# COMPACT_ATOMS: atom_id res chain seq x y z
N MET A 1 16.16 39.93 -42.65
CA MET A 1 15.29 41.12 -42.68
C MET A 1 14.58 41.19 -44.03
N LEU A 2 13.39 40.62 -44.12
CA LEU A 2 12.38 40.91 -45.13
C LEU A 2 11.03 40.79 -44.41
N GLU A 3 10.32 41.92 -44.33
CA GLU A 3 9.00 42.10 -43.70
C GLU A 3 7.87 41.78 -44.71
N PRO A 4 6.61 41.64 -44.25
CA PRO A 4 5.63 40.67 -44.71
C PRO A 4 4.52 41.25 -45.59
N THR A 5 3.80 40.38 -46.31
CA THR A 5 2.56 40.75 -46.99
C THR A 5 1.35 40.15 -46.26
N LYS A 6 0.59 41.03 -45.61
CA LYS A 6 -0.79 40.83 -45.16
C LYS A 6 -1.71 40.53 -46.35
N ILE A 7 -2.58 39.53 -46.23
CA ILE A 7 -3.89 39.51 -46.89
C ILE A 7 -4.95 39.12 -45.85
N VAL A 8 -6.01 39.92 -45.78
CA VAL A 8 -7.17 39.80 -44.88
C VAL A 8 -8.44 39.92 -45.75
N LYS A 9 -9.52 39.25 -45.31
CA LYS A 9 -10.94 39.21 -45.79
C LYS A 9 -11.22 38.16 -46.87
N GLU A 10 -12.33 37.42 -46.87
CA GLU A 10 -13.64 37.59 -46.20
C GLU A 10 -14.42 36.26 -46.21
N ALA A 11 -15.40 36.14 -45.31
CA ALA A 11 -16.27 34.98 -45.08
C ALA A 11 -17.37 34.82 -46.13
N VAL A 12 -17.80 33.58 -46.40
CA VAL A 12 -19.15 33.28 -46.91
C VAL A 12 -19.72 32.02 -46.22
N LEU A 13 -20.75 32.24 -45.41
CA LEU A 13 -21.73 31.25 -44.97
C LEU A 13 -22.47 30.67 -46.19
N LYS A 14 -22.68 29.35 -46.22
CA LYS A 14 -23.89 28.75 -46.80
C LYS A 14 -24.40 27.62 -45.91
N ARG A 15 -25.54 27.89 -45.28
CA ARG A 15 -26.48 26.90 -44.75
C ARG A 15 -27.19 26.21 -45.91
N THR A 16 -27.35 24.89 -45.83
CA THR A 16 -28.47 24.20 -46.47
C THR A 16 -29.03 23.17 -45.48
N HIS A 17 -30.28 23.40 -45.09
CA HIS A 17 -31.14 22.43 -44.41
C HIS A 17 -31.60 21.34 -45.39
N GLY A 18 -31.83 20.13 -44.85
CA GLY A 18 -32.96 19.31 -45.25
C GLY A 18 -32.65 17.84 -45.57
N SER A 19 -32.86 16.97 -44.58
CA SER A 19 -33.86 15.87 -44.60
C SER A 19 -33.34 14.59 -43.91
N SER A 20 -33.89 14.28 -42.74
CA SER A 20 -33.96 12.91 -42.19
C SER A 20 -34.95 12.06 -43.01
N PRO A 21 -34.88 10.72 -42.89
CA PRO A 21 -35.82 10.06 -41.97
C PRO A 21 -35.23 8.95 -41.09
N ALA A 22 -35.99 8.68 -40.02
CA ALA A 22 -35.97 7.65 -38.96
C ALA A 22 -35.40 6.26 -39.33
N GLY A 23 -34.92 5.43 -38.41
CA GLY A 23 -34.88 5.46 -36.94
C GLY A 23 -34.72 4.02 -36.39
N GLN A 24 -34.17 3.86 -35.19
CA GLN A 24 -34.61 2.85 -34.22
C GLN A 24 -33.99 3.13 -32.85
N ALA A 25 -34.86 3.05 -31.85
CA ALA A 25 -34.66 3.45 -30.47
C ALA A 25 -34.34 2.24 -29.57
N GLY A 26 -33.51 2.47 -28.56
CA GLY A 26 -33.34 1.62 -27.37
C GLY A 26 -33.10 2.52 -26.16
N LYS A 27 -33.86 2.29 -25.08
CA LYS A 27 -34.19 3.23 -23.99
C LYS A 27 -33.10 3.38 -22.90
N PRO A 28 -33.10 4.48 -22.12
CA PRO A 28 -32.45 4.55 -20.81
C PRO A 28 -33.38 4.03 -19.70
N SER A 29 -32.84 3.32 -18.70
CA SER A 29 -33.59 2.89 -17.51
C SER A 29 -33.15 3.66 -16.27
N ILE A 30 -34.15 4.13 -15.54
CA ILE A 30 -34.13 4.92 -14.31
C ILE A 30 -34.18 3.96 -13.11
N SER A 31 -33.49 4.31 -12.01
CA SER A 31 -34.00 4.06 -10.66
C SER A 31 -33.34 4.97 -9.62
N GLN A 32 -33.93 6.15 -9.43
CA GLN A 32 -34.02 6.81 -8.13
C GLN A 32 -35.33 6.35 -7.47
N ALA A 33 -35.26 5.83 -6.23
CA ALA A 33 -36.25 6.06 -5.18
C ALA A 33 -35.96 5.21 -3.93
N ALA A 34 -35.56 5.87 -2.83
CA ALA A 34 -36.08 5.60 -1.50
C ALA A 34 -35.82 6.81 -0.59
N GLN A 35 -36.83 7.69 -0.47
CA GLN A 35 -36.98 8.64 0.63
C GLN A 35 -38.15 8.17 1.51
N ARG A 36 -37.95 8.22 2.83
CA ARG A 36 -38.86 8.71 3.89
C ARG A 36 -38.21 8.41 5.25
N ALA A 37 -37.67 9.39 5.96
CA ALA A 37 -38.34 10.40 6.81
C ALA A 37 -38.76 9.87 8.19
N SER A 38 -38.14 10.42 9.25
CA SER A 38 -38.72 10.74 10.57
C SER A 38 -37.70 11.58 11.35
N GLY A 39 -38.07 12.80 11.73
CA GLY A 39 -37.28 13.67 12.61
C GLY A 39 -37.93 13.84 13.99
N ALA A 40 -37.13 14.32 14.95
CA ALA A 40 -37.52 15.07 16.15
C ALA A 40 -36.22 15.57 16.82
N THR A 41 -35.81 16.83 16.66
CA THR A 41 -36.01 17.98 17.58
C THR A 41 -35.45 17.81 18.99
N GLY A 42 -34.55 18.73 19.40
CA GLY A 42 -34.28 19.00 20.82
C GLY A 42 -32.95 19.71 21.10
N ALA A 43 -32.98 21.05 21.17
CA ALA A 43 -31.86 21.94 21.48
C ALA A 43 -31.47 21.95 22.97
N ASN A 44 -30.20 22.24 23.30
CA ASN A 44 -29.83 23.50 23.98
C ASN A 44 -28.31 23.71 24.17
N THR A 45 -27.92 24.95 23.97
CA THR A 45 -26.67 25.65 24.28
C THR A 45 -26.38 25.83 25.78
N THR A 46 -25.10 25.89 26.16
CA THR A 46 -24.59 26.95 27.06
C THR A 46 -23.08 27.19 26.89
N LYS A 47 -22.72 28.46 26.97
CA LYS A 47 -21.42 29.12 26.77
C LYS A 47 -20.58 29.18 28.06
N THR A 48 -19.32 29.58 27.87
CA THR A 48 -18.31 30.27 28.74
C THR A 48 -17.08 29.39 28.99
N GLY A 49 -15.82 29.84 28.87
CA GLY A 49 -15.22 31.13 28.54
C GLY A 49 -13.80 31.21 29.14
N SER A 50 -12.87 31.82 28.39
CA SER A 50 -11.63 32.49 28.84
C SER A 50 -10.31 31.74 29.03
N ALA A 51 -9.26 32.49 28.74
CA ALA A 51 -7.87 32.14 28.45
C ALA A 51 -6.87 32.57 29.56
N SER A 52 -5.59 32.34 29.26
CA SER A 52 -4.35 32.98 29.76
C SER A 52 -3.51 32.27 30.85
N GLU A 53 -2.30 31.90 30.39
CA GLU A 53 -0.96 32.21 30.92
C GLU A 53 -0.66 32.04 32.42
N SER A 54 0.40 31.28 32.74
CA SER A 54 1.70 31.81 33.25
C SER A 54 2.45 30.78 34.10
N ARG A 55 3.73 30.59 33.75
CA ARG A 55 4.78 29.94 34.55
C ARG A 55 5.16 30.80 35.76
N PRO A 56 5.77 30.21 36.81
CA PRO A 56 7.24 30.32 36.99
C PRO A 56 7.86 29.01 37.51
N GLN A 57 8.94 28.48 36.92
CA GLN A 57 10.35 28.71 37.27
C GLN A 57 10.72 28.56 38.76
N THR A 58 11.50 27.51 39.06
CA THR A 58 12.54 27.54 40.10
C THR A 58 13.74 26.71 39.62
N GLU A 59 14.87 27.40 39.43
CA GLU A 59 16.21 26.84 39.23
C GLU A 59 16.74 26.21 40.51
N ILE A 60 17.55 25.14 40.45
CA ILE A 60 18.83 24.99 41.17
C ILE A 60 19.82 24.18 40.32
N ARG A 61 21.10 24.56 40.43
CA ARG A 61 22.28 24.39 39.57
C ARG A 61 23.00 23.03 39.57
N ARG A 62 23.79 22.88 38.50
CA ARG A 62 24.99 22.03 38.24
C ARG A 62 25.87 21.65 39.44
N ALA A 63 26.45 20.45 39.39
CA ALA A 63 27.91 20.22 39.37
C ALA A 63 28.26 18.77 38.96
N ALA A 64 29.34 18.63 38.20
CA ALA A 64 29.87 17.41 37.61
C ALA A 64 30.88 16.70 38.53
N SER A 65 30.99 15.37 38.41
CA SER A 65 32.24 14.60 38.61
C SER A 65 32.02 13.10 38.37
N ASP A 66 32.62 12.58 37.29
CA ASP A 66 33.08 11.18 37.14
C ASP A 66 34.40 10.97 37.92
N PRO A 67 34.97 9.75 38.05
CA PRO A 67 34.40 8.40 38.05
C PRO A 67 34.88 7.56 39.27
N SER A 68 34.24 6.44 39.59
CA SER A 68 34.93 5.36 40.34
C SER A 68 34.37 3.98 40.02
N THR A 69 35.29 3.04 39.81
CA THR A 69 35.09 1.65 39.43
C THR A 69 34.78 0.74 40.64
N THR A 70 34.07 -0.35 40.32
CA THR A 70 33.98 -1.65 41.03
C THR A 70 33.12 -1.76 42.29
N SER A 71 32.04 -2.54 42.21
CA SER A 71 31.86 -3.75 43.04
C SER A 71 30.53 -4.45 42.74
N SER A 72 30.62 -5.61 42.13
CA SER A 72 29.60 -6.67 42.06
C SER A 72 29.12 -7.07 43.47
N LYS A 73 27.93 -6.60 43.87
CA LYS A 73 27.05 -7.21 44.90
C LYS A 73 25.81 -6.36 45.13
N LYS A 74 24.76 -6.60 44.36
CA LYS A 74 23.37 -6.26 44.73
C LYS A 74 22.35 -6.97 43.84
N ILE A 75 22.52 -8.29 43.67
CA ILE A 75 21.46 -9.20 43.26
C ILE A 75 21.37 -10.22 44.39
N GLY A 76 20.39 -10.04 45.28
CA GLY A 76 20.28 -10.85 46.50
C GLY A 76 19.30 -10.33 47.55
N GLY A 77 18.62 -9.21 47.29
CA GLY A 77 17.73 -8.56 48.24
C GLY A 77 16.27 -8.46 47.83
N LEU A 78 15.80 -9.23 46.84
CA LEU A 78 14.41 -9.17 46.35
C LEU A 78 13.74 -10.56 46.21
N LEU A 79 14.16 -11.54 47.02
CA LEU A 79 13.71 -12.94 46.94
C LEU A 79 13.31 -13.53 48.31
N LYS A 80 12.76 -12.70 49.21
CA LYS A 80 12.31 -13.13 50.55
C LYS A 80 10.94 -12.59 50.95
N GLY A 81 10.00 -12.60 50.00
CA GLY A 81 8.63 -12.12 50.22
C GLY A 81 7.57 -12.82 49.38
N LEU A 82 7.73 -14.11 49.08
CA LEU A 82 6.67 -14.95 48.51
C LEU A 82 6.91 -16.40 48.95
N GLN A 83 6.51 -16.72 50.17
CA GLN A 83 6.30 -18.09 50.63
C GLN A 83 4.91 -18.12 51.23
N SER A 84 3.90 -18.27 50.37
CA SER A 84 2.53 -18.62 50.73
C SER A 84 1.64 -18.47 49.49
N TRP A 85 1.37 -19.61 48.83
CA TRP A 85 0.25 -19.98 47.93
C TRP A 85 0.70 -20.40 46.52
N GLY A 86 0.37 -21.64 46.17
CA GLY A 86 0.41 -22.20 44.81
C GLY A 86 1.79 -22.60 44.31
N THR A 87 2.06 -23.90 44.19
CA THR A 87 3.11 -24.39 43.30
C THR A 87 2.61 -24.26 41.86
N ASP A 88 2.78 -23.08 41.26
CA ASP A 88 2.83 -23.00 39.80
C ASP A 88 4.18 -23.59 39.41
N GLU A 89 4.19 -24.88 39.09
CA GLU A 89 5.30 -25.49 38.37
C GLU A 89 5.54 -24.65 37.12
N ALA A 90 6.76 -24.16 36.93
CA ALA A 90 7.15 -23.54 35.68
C ALA A 90 6.77 -24.51 34.54
N PRO A 91 6.02 -24.06 33.52
CA PRO A 91 5.53 -24.96 32.49
C PRO A 91 6.68 -25.76 31.90
N ASP A 92 6.44 -27.06 31.69
CA ASP A 92 7.40 -27.96 31.04
C ASP A 92 7.93 -27.26 29.77
N PRO A 93 9.26 -27.12 29.59
CA PRO A 93 9.83 -26.49 28.39
C PRO A 93 9.28 -27.06 27.08
N GLU A 94 8.91 -28.34 27.05
CA GLU A 94 8.27 -28.96 25.88
C GLU A 94 6.80 -28.52 25.71
N GLN A 95 6.07 -28.30 26.80
CA GLN A 95 4.72 -27.74 26.75
C GLN A 95 4.74 -26.28 26.27
N ALA A 96 5.69 -25.46 26.78
CA ALA A 96 5.84 -24.08 26.36
C ALA A 96 6.18 -23.95 24.85
N LYS A 97 7.02 -24.84 24.32
CA LYS A 97 7.30 -24.90 22.87
C LYS A 97 6.08 -25.28 22.04
N ARG A 98 5.29 -26.26 22.50
CA ARG A 98 4.06 -26.68 21.81
C ARG A 98 3.03 -25.56 21.80
N GLU A 99 2.88 -24.87 22.92
CA GLU A 99 2.00 -23.72 23.03
C GLU A 99 2.40 -22.61 22.06
N GLN A 100 3.69 -22.25 22.04
CA GLN A 100 4.22 -21.26 21.11
C GLN A 100 4.05 -21.67 19.64
N ALA A 101 4.22 -22.96 19.32
CA ALA A 101 4.02 -23.47 17.97
C ALA A 101 2.55 -23.42 17.55
N ALA A 102 1.62 -23.77 18.44
CA ALA A 102 0.18 -23.68 18.20
C ALA A 102 -0.27 -22.22 17.99
N GLU A 103 0.25 -21.30 18.80
CA GLU A 103 -0.03 -19.87 18.65
C GLU A 103 0.49 -19.31 17.33
N ASN A 104 1.73 -19.66 16.95
CA ASN A 104 2.30 -19.25 15.66
C ASN A 104 1.47 -19.81 14.51
N GLN A 105 1.05 -21.08 14.59
CA GLN A 105 0.22 -21.70 13.57
C GLN A 105 -1.14 -20.99 13.42
N ALA A 106 -1.79 -20.65 14.53
CA ALA A 106 -3.08 -19.97 14.52
C ALA A 106 -2.96 -18.56 13.91
N LEU A 107 -1.88 -17.84 14.19
CA LEU A 107 -1.63 -16.52 13.60
C LEU A 107 -1.29 -16.59 12.12
N GLU A 108 -0.49 -17.56 11.69
CA GLU A 108 -0.22 -17.80 10.26
C GLU A 108 -1.51 -18.14 9.51
N ASP A 109 -2.44 -18.85 10.16
CA ASP A 109 -3.75 -19.15 9.60
C ASP A 109 -4.66 -17.94 9.51
N LEU A 110 -4.71 -17.09 10.53
CA LEU A 110 -5.42 -15.82 10.46
C LEU A 110 -4.81 -14.90 9.38
N ASP A 111 -3.48 -14.86 9.28
CA ASP A 111 -2.75 -14.06 8.31
C ASP A 111 -3.11 -14.45 6.87
N ARG A 112 -3.06 -15.75 6.59
CA ARG A 112 -3.22 -16.29 5.24
C ARG A 112 -4.67 -16.53 4.84
N TYR A 113 -5.52 -16.88 5.80
CA TYR A 113 -6.88 -17.35 5.56
C TYR A 113 -7.95 -16.56 6.33
N GLY A 114 -7.63 -15.37 6.83
CA GLY A 114 -8.53 -14.48 7.60
C GLY A 114 -9.96 -14.38 7.05
N ASP A 115 -10.10 -14.29 5.72
CA ASP A 115 -11.39 -14.20 5.01
C ASP A 115 -12.29 -15.44 5.07
N LEU A 116 -11.75 -16.57 5.54
CA LEU A 116 -12.56 -17.75 5.82
C LEU A 116 -13.20 -17.67 7.21
N PHE A 117 -12.56 -16.94 8.13
CA PHE A 117 -13.08 -16.68 9.47
C PHE A 117 -14.07 -15.51 9.45
N ASP A 118 -13.77 -14.46 8.68
CA ASP A 118 -14.71 -13.37 8.36
C ASP A 118 -15.81 -13.95 7.45
N ASN A 119 -17.02 -14.12 8.00
CA ASN A 119 -18.24 -14.65 7.37
C ASN A 119 -18.46 -16.18 7.37
N SER A 120 -18.76 -16.77 8.53
CA SER A 120 -19.28 -18.14 8.62
C SER A 120 -20.81 -18.27 8.42
N SER A 121 -21.59 -17.19 8.27
CA SER A 121 -23.07 -17.27 8.16
C SER A 121 -23.75 -16.30 7.17
N GLY A 122 -23.17 -16.09 5.98
CA GLY A 122 -23.87 -15.50 4.84
C GLY A 122 -24.01 -13.97 4.84
N GLY A 123 -23.22 -13.25 5.61
CA GLY A 123 -22.99 -11.80 5.48
C GLY A 123 -22.02 -11.46 4.34
N GLY A 124 -21.79 -10.18 4.08
CA GLY A 124 -20.64 -9.76 3.24
C GLY A 124 -19.36 -9.81 4.08
N ARG A 125 -18.22 -10.13 3.48
CA ARG A 125 -16.91 -10.02 4.13
C ARG A 125 -16.57 -8.55 4.31
N ASP A 126 -16.34 -8.11 5.54
CA ASP A 126 -16.02 -6.72 5.87
C ASP A 126 -14.58 -6.53 6.38
N GLY A 127 -13.79 -7.61 6.42
CA GLY A 127 -12.40 -7.63 6.88
C GLY A 127 -12.27 -7.66 8.40
N ILE A 128 -13.35 -7.91 9.13
CA ILE A 128 -13.39 -7.97 10.60
C ILE A 128 -13.81 -9.38 11.02
N ILE A 129 -13.04 -9.97 11.93
CA ILE A 129 -13.33 -11.28 12.51
C ILE A 129 -13.82 -11.08 13.94
N SER A 130 -15.07 -11.41 14.20
CA SER A 130 -15.66 -11.39 15.53
C SER A 130 -15.39 -12.69 16.30
N THR A 131 -15.49 -12.63 17.63
CA THR A 131 -15.42 -13.85 18.48
C THR A 131 -16.53 -14.85 18.14
N ASP A 132 -17.73 -14.38 17.76
CA ASP A 132 -18.84 -15.24 17.37
C ASP A 132 -18.57 -15.96 16.04
N GLU A 133 -17.89 -15.32 15.10
CA GLU A 133 -17.47 -15.94 13.84
C GLU A 133 -16.37 -16.98 14.05
N LEU A 134 -15.37 -16.68 14.90
CA LEU A 134 -14.38 -17.69 15.29
C LEU A 134 -15.06 -18.91 15.91
N LYS A 135 -16.04 -18.70 16.79
CA LYS A 135 -16.81 -19.78 17.41
C LYS A 135 -17.62 -20.56 16.39
N ALA A 136 -18.33 -19.89 15.50
CA ALA A 136 -19.08 -20.57 14.45
C ALA A 136 -18.15 -21.38 13.54
N PHE A 137 -16.99 -20.84 13.16
CA PHE A 137 -15.98 -21.55 12.39
C PHE A 137 -15.47 -22.78 13.15
N SER A 138 -15.14 -22.63 14.43
CA SER A 138 -14.59 -23.69 15.29
C SER A 138 -15.56 -24.84 15.55
N GLU A 139 -16.87 -24.55 15.53
CA GLU A 139 -17.97 -25.51 15.64
C GLU A 139 -18.33 -26.15 14.28
N GLY A 140 -17.68 -25.76 13.18
CA GLY A 140 -17.98 -26.23 11.82
C GLY A 140 -19.25 -25.62 11.22
N ASN A 141 -19.78 -24.54 11.82
CA ASN A 141 -20.97 -23.83 11.39
C ASN A 141 -20.62 -22.80 10.29
N PHE A 142 -20.05 -23.27 9.18
CA PHE A 142 -19.73 -22.46 8.00
C PHE A 142 -20.01 -23.20 6.68
N ASN A 143 -20.10 -22.47 5.58
CA ASN A 143 -20.27 -23.08 4.25
C ASN A 143 -18.96 -23.73 3.78
N ARG A 144 -18.81 -25.04 4.04
CA ARG A 144 -17.60 -25.80 3.72
C ARG A 144 -17.30 -25.82 2.21
N ASP A 145 -18.31 -25.87 1.34
CA ASP A 145 -18.11 -25.88 -0.11
C ASP A 145 -17.55 -24.54 -0.61
N ALA A 146 -18.12 -23.42 -0.14
CA ALA A 146 -17.59 -22.10 -0.44
C ALA A 146 -16.17 -21.89 0.11
N ALA A 147 -15.88 -22.44 1.30
CA ALA A 147 -14.54 -22.41 1.87
C ALA A 147 -13.53 -23.22 1.03
N ARG A 148 -13.91 -24.40 0.52
CA ARG A 148 -13.08 -25.21 -0.39
C ARG A 148 -12.77 -24.46 -1.68
N GLU A 149 -13.78 -23.86 -2.32
CA GLU A 149 -13.59 -23.06 -3.53
C GLU A 149 -12.62 -21.90 -3.29
N HIS A 150 -12.75 -21.23 -2.14
CA HIS A 150 -11.85 -20.14 -1.77
C HIS A 150 -10.42 -20.63 -1.51
N LEU A 151 -10.23 -21.75 -0.82
CA LEU A 151 -8.91 -22.36 -0.60
C LEU A 151 -8.23 -22.75 -1.92
N VAL A 152 -8.98 -23.23 -2.92
CA VAL A 152 -8.46 -23.47 -4.28
C VAL A 152 -7.99 -22.17 -4.93
N LYS A 153 -8.77 -21.08 -4.81
CA LYS A 153 -8.37 -19.75 -5.30
C LYS A 153 -7.08 -19.24 -4.61
N LEU A 154 -6.85 -19.64 -3.35
CA LEU A 154 -5.63 -19.36 -2.58
C LEU A 154 -4.48 -20.37 -2.83
N GLY A 155 -4.64 -21.28 -3.80
CA GLY A 155 -3.59 -22.20 -4.23
C GLY A 155 -3.45 -23.47 -3.39
N VAL A 156 -4.40 -23.79 -2.51
CA VAL A 156 -4.42 -25.07 -1.78
C VAL A 156 -4.82 -26.17 -2.74
N ALA A 157 -4.01 -27.24 -2.80
CA ALA A 157 -4.29 -28.37 -3.67
C ALA A 157 -5.57 -29.11 -3.24
N GLU A 158 -6.36 -29.60 -4.20
CA GLU A 158 -7.65 -30.24 -3.93
C GLU A 158 -7.59 -31.37 -2.90
N ARG A 159 -6.49 -32.15 -2.92
CA ARG A 159 -6.24 -33.26 -1.99
C ARG A 159 -6.00 -32.81 -0.54
N ASP A 160 -5.59 -31.56 -0.34
CA ASP A 160 -5.17 -31.00 0.95
C ASP A 160 -6.26 -30.09 1.56
N LEU A 161 -7.39 -29.89 0.85
CA LEU A 161 -8.47 -28.99 1.26
C LEU A 161 -9.08 -29.36 2.61
N ASP A 162 -9.44 -30.63 2.81
CA ASP A 162 -10.10 -31.05 4.05
C ASP A 162 -9.14 -30.98 5.25
N THR A 163 -7.90 -31.45 5.07
CA THR A 163 -6.87 -31.32 6.11
C THR A 163 -6.58 -29.85 6.44
N THR A 164 -6.61 -28.97 5.45
CA THR A 164 -6.45 -27.52 5.67
C THR A 164 -7.62 -26.97 6.48
N LEU A 165 -8.86 -27.30 6.13
CA LEU A 165 -10.06 -26.84 6.85
C LEU A 165 -10.11 -27.36 8.30
N ASP A 166 -9.73 -28.60 8.52
CA ASP A 166 -9.67 -29.19 9.86
C ASP A 166 -8.62 -28.45 10.71
N ARG A 167 -7.45 -28.16 10.15
CA ARG A 167 -6.40 -27.34 10.79
C ARG A 167 -6.87 -25.91 11.09
N LEU A 168 -7.61 -25.27 10.18
CA LEU A 168 -8.19 -23.94 10.43
C LEU A 168 -9.22 -23.97 11.58
N THR A 169 -9.97 -25.06 11.69
CA THR A 169 -10.93 -25.28 12.77
C THR A 169 -10.20 -25.45 14.12
N GLU A 170 -9.07 -26.16 14.14
CA GLU A 170 -8.18 -26.27 15.30
C GLU A 170 -7.59 -24.91 15.70
N SER A 171 -7.14 -24.10 14.73
CA SER A 171 -6.64 -22.74 14.97
C SER A 171 -7.71 -21.83 15.57
N ALA A 172 -8.97 -21.89 15.09
CA ALA A 172 -10.08 -21.16 15.70
C ALA A 172 -10.36 -21.60 17.14
N ASN A 173 -10.37 -22.91 17.41
CA ASN A 173 -10.55 -23.45 18.76
C ASN A 173 -9.43 -23.00 19.70
N TYR A 174 -8.18 -23.06 19.24
CA TYR A 174 -7.02 -22.60 20.00
C TYR A 174 -7.17 -21.13 20.45
N LEU A 175 -7.58 -20.25 19.54
CA LEU A 175 -7.76 -18.82 19.84
C LEU A 175 -8.89 -18.58 20.86
N LEU A 176 -9.98 -19.33 20.77
CA LEU A 176 -11.12 -19.23 21.71
C LEU A 176 -10.77 -19.74 23.12
N GLU A 177 -9.94 -20.78 23.21
CA GLU A 177 -9.46 -21.33 24.47
C GLU A 177 -8.42 -20.41 25.13
N ASN A 178 -7.57 -19.75 24.32
CA ASN A 178 -6.49 -18.88 24.77
C ASN A 178 -6.88 -17.41 24.76
N LYS A 179 -7.72 -17.01 25.72
CA LYS A 179 -8.25 -15.64 25.86
C LYS A 179 -7.18 -14.55 25.94
N ASP A 180 -5.98 -14.87 26.45
CA ASP A 180 -4.87 -13.92 26.50
C ASP A 180 -4.30 -13.63 25.10
N VAL A 181 -4.28 -14.63 24.20
CA VAL A 181 -3.87 -14.46 22.80
C VAL A 181 -4.93 -13.66 22.06
N LEU A 182 -6.19 -14.06 22.22
CA LEU A 182 -7.33 -13.41 21.59
C LEU A 182 -7.45 -11.95 22.01
N GLY A 183 -7.35 -11.66 23.31
CA GLY A 183 -7.39 -10.28 23.83
C GLY A 183 -6.18 -9.44 23.46
N ARG A 184 -5.02 -10.04 23.16
CA ARG A 184 -3.87 -9.32 22.58
C ARG A 184 -4.11 -8.96 21.12
N LEU A 185 -4.68 -9.88 20.34
CA LEU A 185 -5.05 -9.65 18.95
C LEU A 185 -6.09 -8.54 18.85
N ASP A 186 -7.19 -8.67 19.59
CA ASP A 186 -8.33 -7.76 19.58
C ASP A 186 -7.99 -6.29 19.86
N VAL A 187 -6.83 -5.99 20.46
CA VAL A 187 -6.41 -4.62 20.78
C VAL A 187 -5.10 -4.22 20.11
N ALA A 188 -4.58 -5.05 19.21
CA ALA A 188 -3.20 -4.93 18.73
C ALA A 188 -2.97 -3.61 17.99
N ASN A 189 -3.91 -3.23 17.11
CA ASN A 189 -3.84 -2.03 16.28
C ASN A 189 -4.84 -0.93 16.71
N ASP A 190 -5.43 -1.05 17.90
CA ASP A 190 -6.42 -0.09 18.38
C ASP A 190 -5.84 1.21 18.92
N ILE A 191 -6.58 2.30 18.72
CA ILE A 191 -6.30 3.60 19.36
C ILE A 191 -6.53 3.49 20.88
N ILE A 192 -7.62 2.85 21.28
CA ILE A 192 -8.01 2.66 22.67
C ILE A 192 -7.83 1.17 22.93
N LYS A 193 -6.84 0.80 23.75
CA LYS A 193 -6.47 -0.61 24.05
C LYS A 193 -7.52 -1.36 24.90
N LEU A 194 -8.78 -1.27 24.49
CA LEU A 194 -9.92 -1.92 25.09
C LEU A 194 -10.49 -2.87 24.06
N THR A 195 -10.69 -4.11 24.47
CA THR A 195 -11.28 -5.15 23.64
C THR A 195 -12.65 -4.71 23.14
N ASP A 196 -12.84 -4.62 21.83
CA ASP A 196 -14.15 -4.39 21.20
C ASP A 196 -14.73 -5.67 20.60
N GLY A 197 -13.98 -6.78 20.64
CA GLY A 197 -14.37 -8.09 20.13
C GLY A 197 -14.25 -8.23 18.62
N GLN A 198 -13.57 -7.28 17.96
CA GLN A 198 -13.36 -7.19 16.53
C GLN A 198 -11.86 -7.30 16.19
N ILE A 199 -11.50 -8.38 15.50
CA ILE A 199 -10.12 -8.57 15.02
C ILE A 199 -10.06 -8.18 13.56
N SER A 200 -9.47 -7.01 13.27
CA SER A 200 -9.26 -6.53 11.90
C SER A 200 -7.98 -7.12 11.28
N ARG A 201 -7.80 -6.96 9.96
CA ARG A 201 -6.50 -7.25 9.31
C ARG A 201 -5.36 -6.42 9.89
N GLY A 202 -5.65 -5.22 10.37
CA GLY A 202 -4.67 -4.36 11.03
C GLY A 202 -4.13 -5.03 12.30
N ASP A 203 -5.02 -5.61 13.10
CA ASP A 203 -4.67 -6.30 14.34
C ASP A 203 -3.79 -7.52 14.11
N ILE A 204 -4.21 -8.36 13.16
CA ILE A 204 -3.44 -9.54 12.72
C ILE A 204 -2.06 -9.09 12.23
N SER A 205 -2.01 -8.07 11.37
CA SER A 205 -0.74 -7.56 10.83
C SER A 205 0.19 -7.05 11.92
N ARG A 206 -0.33 -6.36 12.93
CA ARG A 206 0.46 -5.83 14.03
C ARG A 206 1.13 -6.95 14.83
N GLU A 207 0.37 -7.99 15.16
CA GLU A 207 0.87 -9.11 15.96
C GLU A 207 1.84 -10.00 15.15
N VAL A 208 1.56 -10.24 13.87
CA VAL A 208 2.45 -11.00 12.98
C VAL A 208 3.77 -10.25 12.76
N PHE A 209 3.75 -8.93 12.52
CA PHE A 209 4.97 -8.14 12.38
C PHE A 209 5.83 -8.15 13.63
N ARG A 210 5.21 -8.12 14.83
CA ARG A 210 5.92 -8.21 16.10
C ARG A 210 6.68 -9.54 16.20
N ARG A 211 6.02 -10.66 15.84
CA ARG A 211 6.65 -11.99 15.85
C ARG A 211 7.74 -12.14 14.83
N GLN A 212 7.51 -11.71 13.59
CA GLN A 212 8.51 -11.80 12.54
C GLN A 212 9.78 -11.01 12.90
N LEU A 213 9.64 -9.86 13.57
CA LEU A 213 10.80 -9.12 14.09
C LEU A 213 11.52 -9.88 15.22
N GLU A 214 10.80 -10.54 16.13
CA GLU A 214 11.39 -11.40 17.16
C GLU A 214 12.14 -12.59 16.56
N GLN A 215 11.57 -13.25 15.54
CA GLN A 215 12.20 -14.34 14.81
C GLN A 215 13.44 -13.87 14.04
N ALA A 216 13.36 -12.72 13.36
CA ALA A 216 14.50 -12.12 12.66
C ALA A 216 15.67 -11.79 13.60
N ARG A 217 15.37 -11.28 14.80
CA ARG A 217 16.38 -11.03 15.85
C ARG A 217 17.05 -12.31 16.35
N ASN A 218 16.39 -13.46 16.22
CA ASN A 218 16.93 -14.77 16.53
C ASN A 218 17.62 -15.44 15.32
N GLY A 219 17.73 -14.75 14.18
CA GLY A 219 18.41 -15.22 12.98
C GLY A 219 17.52 -15.96 11.98
N GLU A 220 16.20 -15.97 12.19
CA GLU A 220 15.23 -16.70 11.37
C GLU A 220 14.18 -15.73 10.83
N LEU A 221 14.48 -14.93 9.81
CA LEU A 221 13.43 -14.20 9.09
C LEU A 221 12.85 -15.14 8.03
N PRO A 222 11.56 -15.55 8.11
CA PRO A 222 10.95 -16.33 7.04
C PRO A 222 10.96 -15.49 5.74
N PRO A 223 11.36 -16.06 4.59
CA PRO A 223 11.37 -15.33 3.33
C PRO A 223 9.97 -14.83 3.01
N GLY A 224 9.86 -13.60 2.50
CA GLY A 224 8.61 -13.09 1.99
C GLY A 224 8.10 -13.93 0.80
N PRO A 225 6.80 -13.88 0.48
CA PRO A 225 6.28 -14.50 -0.73
C PRO A 225 7.06 -14.02 -1.98
N PRO A 226 7.40 -14.94 -2.90
CA PRO A 226 8.22 -14.60 -4.06
C PRO A 226 7.51 -13.58 -4.97
N ALA A 227 8.30 -12.71 -5.61
CA ALA A 227 7.81 -11.89 -6.71
C ALA A 227 7.50 -12.79 -7.92
N TYR A 228 6.26 -12.77 -8.42
CA TYR A 228 5.98 -13.34 -9.74
C TYR A 228 6.35 -12.30 -10.80
N ASN A 229 7.63 -12.29 -11.19
CA ASN A 229 8.14 -11.40 -12.23
C ASN A 229 7.85 -11.97 -13.61
N ARG A 230 6.64 -11.75 -14.13
CA ARG A 230 6.41 -11.67 -15.59
C ARG A 230 5.02 -11.11 -15.90
N GLY A 231 4.95 -9.80 -16.08
CA GLY A 231 4.03 -9.24 -17.07
C GLY A 231 4.40 -9.78 -18.45
N SER A 232 3.41 -10.14 -19.26
CA SER A 232 3.57 -10.83 -20.54
C SER A 232 3.98 -9.90 -21.71
N TYR A 233 4.67 -8.80 -21.45
CA TYR A 233 4.95 -7.79 -22.46
C TYR A 233 6.46 -7.65 -22.67
N ALA A 234 6.92 -7.89 -23.90
CA ALA A 234 8.30 -7.68 -24.27
C ALA A 234 8.44 -6.23 -24.77
N PRO A 235 9.19 -5.35 -24.08
CA PRO A 235 9.50 -4.03 -24.58
C PRO A 235 10.34 -4.11 -25.87
N THR A 236 10.30 -3.07 -26.70
CA THR A 236 11.14 -3.02 -27.93
C THR A 236 12.62 -2.75 -27.61
N VAL A 237 12.91 -2.26 -26.40
CA VAL A 237 14.24 -2.19 -25.80
C VAL A 237 14.24 -3.17 -24.62
N VAL A 238 14.99 -4.27 -24.70
CA VAL A 238 15.11 -5.22 -23.61
C VAL A 238 16.21 -4.72 -22.67
N THR A 239 15.80 -4.01 -21.66
CA THR A 239 16.58 -3.78 -20.45
C THR A 239 16.32 -4.96 -19.50
N GLN A 240 17.34 -5.40 -18.77
CA GLN A 240 17.17 -6.55 -17.88
C GLN A 240 16.51 -6.03 -16.61
N ASN A 241 15.36 -6.59 -16.24
CA ASN A 241 14.86 -6.47 -14.86
C ASN A 241 16.03 -6.78 -13.94
N SER A 242 16.44 -5.81 -13.14
CA SER A 242 17.50 -6.01 -12.14
C SER A 242 16.93 -6.93 -11.06
N GLU A 243 17.04 -8.25 -11.28
CA GLU A 243 16.62 -9.23 -10.28
C GLU A 243 17.40 -8.95 -8.99
N ARG A 244 16.70 -8.41 -7.99
CA ARG A 244 17.28 -8.04 -6.71
C ARG A 244 17.79 -9.31 -6.03
N SER A 245 19.00 -9.23 -5.47
CA SER A 245 19.54 -10.34 -4.69
C SER A 245 18.62 -10.63 -3.48
N PRO A 246 18.42 -11.91 -3.10
CA PRO A 246 17.65 -12.27 -1.92
C PRO A 246 18.11 -11.55 -0.65
N GLU A 247 19.40 -11.24 -0.55
CA GLU A 247 20.00 -10.53 0.57
C GLU A 247 19.49 -9.08 0.69
N VAL A 248 19.38 -8.37 -0.43
CA VAL A 248 18.82 -7.00 -0.47
C VAL A 248 17.35 -7.01 -0.07
N ILE A 249 16.58 -7.95 -0.61
CA ILE A 249 15.15 -8.10 -0.26
C ILE A 249 14.99 -8.35 1.25
N ALA A 250 15.79 -9.28 1.82
CA ALA A 250 15.73 -9.58 3.24
C ALA A 250 16.11 -8.38 4.12
N GLN A 251 17.11 -7.59 3.71
CA GLN A 251 17.53 -6.38 4.41
C GLN A 251 16.41 -5.32 4.40
N GLN A 252 15.76 -5.12 3.27
CA GLN A 252 14.66 -4.17 3.13
C GLN A 252 13.44 -4.60 3.96
N GLU A 253 13.05 -5.87 3.89
CA GLU A 253 11.95 -6.41 4.71
C GLU A 253 12.23 -6.28 6.21
N LEU A 254 13.48 -6.47 6.65
CA LEU A 254 13.88 -6.25 8.03
C LEU A 254 13.75 -4.77 8.43
N ALA A 255 14.19 -3.84 7.58
CA ALA A 255 14.06 -2.40 7.83
C ALA A 255 12.58 -1.99 7.98
N ILE A 256 11.69 -2.53 7.15
CA ILE A 256 10.23 -2.31 7.26
C ILE A 256 9.69 -2.85 8.58
N LEU A 257 10.07 -4.07 8.98
CA LEU A 257 9.65 -4.65 10.25
C LEU A 257 10.11 -3.77 11.44
N GLU A 258 11.34 -3.29 11.42
CA GLU A 258 11.86 -2.40 12.47
C GLU A 258 11.12 -1.06 12.50
N ALA A 259 10.86 -0.46 11.34
CA ALA A 259 10.13 0.80 11.22
C ALA A 259 8.70 0.69 11.76
N VAL A 260 7.92 -0.29 11.28
CA VAL A 260 6.51 -0.46 11.66
C VAL A 260 6.36 -0.77 13.16
N ASN A 261 7.24 -1.60 13.72
CA ASN A 261 7.18 -1.96 15.14
C ASN A 261 7.64 -0.83 16.06
N SER A 262 8.66 -0.06 15.66
CA SER A 262 9.22 1.00 16.51
C SER A 262 8.52 2.35 16.37
N GLY A 263 7.88 2.59 15.22
CA GLY A 263 7.34 3.90 14.83
C GLY A 263 8.44 4.97 14.66
N ARG A 264 9.71 4.58 14.57
CA ARG A 264 10.85 5.48 14.41
C ARG A 264 11.34 5.45 12.96
N PRO A 265 11.98 6.53 12.49
CA PRO A 265 12.70 6.51 11.23
C PRO A 265 13.75 5.40 11.20
N VAL A 266 13.94 4.80 10.04
CA VAL A 266 14.98 3.82 9.73
C VAL A 266 15.77 4.27 8.50
N SER A 267 17.06 3.95 8.47
CA SER A 267 17.86 4.09 7.27
C SER A 267 17.47 2.98 6.29
N PHE A 268 16.97 3.34 5.12
CA PHE A 268 16.56 2.41 4.08
C PHE A 268 17.44 2.58 2.84
N THR A 269 18.00 1.49 2.33
CA THR A 269 18.80 1.47 1.10
C THR A 269 17.99 0.81 -0.01
N ASN A 270 17.77 1.56 -1.08
CA ASN A 270 17.01 1.12 -2.24
C ASN A 270 17.88 0.30 -3.21
N ALA A 271 17.26 -0.28 -4.24
CA ALA A 271 17.96 -1.14 -5.20
C ALA A 271 19.09 -0.42 -5.94
N ASN A 272 18.97 0.90 -6.13
CA ASN A 272 19.97 1.75 -6.75
C ASN A 272 21.12 2.15 -5.80
N GLY A 273 21.13 1.63 -4.58
CA GLY A 273 22.14 1.92 -3.55
C GLY A 273 21.98 3.30 -2.91
N GLN A 274 20.91 4.03 -3.23
CA GLN A 274 20.58 5.28 -2.57
C GLN A 274 20.06 4.96 -1.18
N THR A 275 20.46 5.76 -0.19
CA THR A 275 20.05 5.58 1.20
C THR A 275 19.35 6.83 1.68
N GLU A 276 18.14 6.67 2.20
CA GLU A 276 17.36 7.74 2.82
C GLU A 276 16.73 7.30 4.14
N GLU A 277 16.36 8.27 4.97
CA GLU A 277 15.60 8.01 6.19
C GLU A 277 14.11 7.88 5.85
N LEU A 278 13.52 6.74 6.19
CA LEU A 278 12.09 6.48 6.01
C LEU A 278 11.40 6.27 7.34
N THR A 279 10.19 6.79 7.48
CA THR A 279 9.28 6.35 8.53
C THR A 279 8.20 5.47 7.91
N VAL A 280 8.05 4.24 8.41
CA VAL A 280 6.93 3.37 8.04
C VAL A 280 6.13 3.08 9.30
N ARG A 281 4.83 3.35 9.28
CA ARG A 281 3.96 3.10 10.43
C ARG A 281 2.66 2.48 9.99
N GLN A 282 2.13 1.63 10.85
CA GLN A 282 0.75 1.16 10.74
C GLN A 282 -0.18 2.19 11.40
N ILE A 283 -1.28 2.50 10.73
CA ILE A 283 -2.31 3.40 11.22
C ILE A 283 -3.45 2.56 11.79
N PRO A 284 -3.94 2.88 13.01
CA PRO A 284 -5.16 2.30 13.53
C PRO A 284 -6.32 2.51 12.56
N ASN A 285 -6.99 1.43 12.19
CA ASN A 285 -8.13 1.46 11.29
C ASN A 285 -9.16 0.41 11.71
N THR A 286 -10.43 0.80 11.79
CA THR A 286 -11.55 -0.08 12.12
C THR A 286 -12.32 -0.52 10.87
N GLY A 287 -11.88 -0.14 9.67
CA GLY A 287 -12.54 -0.44 8.40
C GLY A 287 -12.15 -1.77 7.77
N GLY A 288 -11.71 -2.76 8.56
CA GLY A 288 -11.33 -4.10 8.12
C GLY A 288 -9.96 -4.20 7.42
N ASN A 289 -9.57 -3.19 6.63
CA ASN A 289 -8.29 -3.16 5.92
C ASN A 289 -7.12 -2.72 6.82
N ALA A 290 -5.94 -3.29 6.54
CA ALA A 290 -4.70 -2.79 7.14
C ALA A 290 -4.29 -1.48 6.45
N VAL A 291 -3.89 -0.48 7.24
CA VAL A 291 -3.48 0.83 6.72
C VAL A 291 -2.08 1.13 7.20
N TYR A 292 -1.24 1.59 6.28
CA TYR A 292 0.13 2.01 6.54
C TYR A 292 0.39 3.39 5.94
N GLU A 293 1.47 4.02 6.41
CA GLU A 293 2.02 5.22 5.81
C GLU A 293 3.53 5.04 5.65
N ILE A 294 4.05 5.39 4.47
CA ILE A 294 5.47 5.55 4.20
C ILE A 294 5.72 7.05 4.07
N ARG A 295 6.61 7.57 4.91
CA ARG A 295 7.03 8.97 4.87
C ARG A 295 8.50 9.09 4.52
N GLY A 296 8.78 9.79 3.42
CA GLY A 296 10.13 10.08 2.94
C GLY A 296 10.83 11.18 3.74
N ALA A 297 12.12 11.37 3.47
CA ALA A 297 12.94 12.43 4.07
C ALA A 297 12.49 13.84 3.65
N ASP A 298 11.92 13.96 2.46
CA ASP A 298 11.23 15.13 1.90
C ASP A 298 9.98 15.54 2.71
N GLY A 299 9.48 14.64 3.56
CA GLY A 299 8.32 14.84 4.41
C GLY A 299 7.00 14.45 3.74
N HIS A 300 7.00 14.09 2.46
CA HIS A 300 5.84 13.55 1.75
C HIS A 300 5.43 12.20 2.35
N THR A 301 4.13 11.95 2.42
CA THR A 301 3.58 10.75 3.07
C THR A 301 2.64 10.04 2.11
N MET A 302 3.07 8.88 1.64
CA MET A 302 2.25 7.97 0.85
C MET A 302 1.43 7.08 1.78
N ARG A 303 0.11 7.09 1.61
CA ARG A 303 -0.82 6.22 2.35
C ARG A 303 -0.97 4.89 1.61
N ILE A 304 -1.02 3.79 2.35
CA ILE A 304 -1.20 2.45 1.80
C ILE A 304 -2.38 1.77 2.50
N GLU A 305 -3.42 1.41 1.76
CA GLU A 305 -4.55 0.62 2.27
C GLU A 305 -4.51 -0.78 1.65
N SER A 306 -4.65 -1.82 2.46
CA SER A 306 -4.36 -3.18 2.01
C SER A 306 -5.32 -4.23 2.55
N GLU A 307 -5.85 -5.03 1.62
CA GLU A 307 -6.58 -6.29 1.89
C GLU A 307 -5.64 -7.50 2.04
N LEU A 308 -4.30 -7.32 1.94
CA LEU A 308 -3.34 -8.42 1.99
C LEU A 308 -3.14 -8.95 3.42
N GLY A 309 -2.58 -10.17 3.51
CA GLY A 309 -2.01 -10.67 4.76
C GLY A 309 -0.81 -9.84 5.18
N ALA A 310 -0.49 -9.84 6.47
CA ALA A 310 0.71 -9.29 7.09
C ALA A 310 1.99 -9.71 6.36
N SER A 311 2.19 -11.01 6.10
CA SER A 311 3.41 -11.48 5.44
C SER A 311 3.56 -10.89 4.03
N GLU A 312 2.45 -10.75 3.30
CA GLU A 312 2.42 -10.09 2.01
C GLU A 312 2.62 -8.57 2.13
N ASN A 313 2.01 -7.93 3.14
CA ASN A 313 2.17 -6.51 3.43
C ASN A 313 3.62 -6.15 3.72
N ARG A 314 4.37 -7.00 4.45
CA ARG A 314 5.80 -6.78 4.69
C ARG A 314 6.57 -6.66 3.37
N THR A 315 6.37 -7.60 2.46
CA THR A 315 6.99 -7.59 1.13
C THR A 315 6.49 -6.43 0.27
N ALA A 316 5.18 -6.12 0.30
CA ALA A 316 4.61 -4.99 -0.42
C ALA A 316 5.26 -3.66 0.02
N LEU A 317 5.29 -3.41 1.32
CA LEU A 317 5.86 -2.19 1.89
C LEU A 317 7.36 -2.06 1.59
N ALA A 318 8.11 -3.16 1.59
CA ALA A 318 9.52 -3.13 1.22
C ALA A 318 9.73 -2.75 -0.25
N ARG A 319 8.93 -3.31 -1.16
CA ARG A 319 8.97 -2.96 -2.59
C ARG A 319 8.52 -1.53 -2.85
N LEU A 320 7.41 -1.12 -2.24
CA LEU A 320 6.88 0.23 -2.36
C LEU A 320 7.88 1.26 -1.82
N ALA A 321 8.50 1.02 -0.66
CA ALA A 321 9.57 1.87 -0.15
C ALA A 321 10.71 1.96 -1.15
N ASP A 322 11.17 0.83 -1.69
CA ASP A 322 12.22 0.81 -2.71
C ASP A 322 11.87 1.66 -3.93
N TYR A 323 10.77 1.34 -4.63
CA TYR A 323 10.36 2.09 -5.83
C TYR A 323 10.14 3.57 -5.53
N TYR A 324 9.43 3.89 -4.45
CA TYR A 324 9.16 5.26 -4.02
C TYR A 324 10.44 6.07 -3.79
N THR A 325 11.46 5.47 -3.15
CA THR A 325 12.72 6.17 -2.88
C THR A 325 13.54 6.45 -4.14
N GLN A 326 13.28 5.76 -5.26
CA GLN A 326 13.95 5.99 -6.53
C GLN A 326 13.34 7.17 -7.31
N ILE A 327 12.08 7.53 -7.01
CA ILE A 327 11.41 8.68 -7.60
C ILE A 327 12.05 9.97 -7.05
N PRO A 328 12.37 10.97 -7.90
CA PRO A 328 12.83 12.28 -7.46
C PRO A 328 11.87 12.95 -6.48
N GLU A 329 12.40 13.58 -5.43
CA GLU A 329 11.59 14.16 -4.33
C GLU A 329 10.46 15.10 -4.82
N HIS A 330 10.70 15.88 -5.87
CA HIS A 330 9.72 16.83 -6.41
C HIS A 330 8.61 16.20 -7.26
N LEU A 331 8.64 14.89 -7.47
CA LEU A 331 7.59 14.13 -8.18
C LEU A 331 6.82 13.18 -7.25
N ARG A 332 7.25 13.04 -5.99
CA ARG A 332 6.69 12.05 -5.06
C ARG A 332 5.25 12.35 -4.66
N ASP A 333 4.79 13.60 -4.74
CA ASP A 333 3.41 14.03 -4.45
C ASP A 333 2.44 13.88 -5.64
N ALA A 334 2.90 13.26 -6.73
CA ALA A 334 2.06 12.87 -7.86
C ALA A 334 1.11 11.69 -7.54
N VAL A 335 1.42 10.91 -6.50
CA VAL A 335 0.59 9.81 -5.97
C VAL A 335 0.60 9.86 -4.45
N ASP A 336 -0.56 10.12 -3.86
CA ASP A 336 -0.76 10.23 -2.41
C ASP A 336 -1.16 8.87 -1.79
N GLU A 337 -1.79 7.98 -2.56
CA GLU A 337 -2.37 6.74 -2.05
C GLU A 337 -2.13 5.51 -2.93
N ILE A 338 -1.85 4.38 -2.29
CA ILE A 338 -1.77 3.05 -2.91
C ILE A 338 -2.74 2.10 -2.23
N GLU A 339 -3.50 1.36 -3.03
CA GLU A 339 -4.40 0.33 -2.51
C GLU A 339 -4.03 -1.07 -3.04
N PHE A 340 -4.06 -2.07 -2.16
CA PHE A 340 -4.06 -3.48 -2.56
C PHE A 340 -5.44 -4.06 -2.38
N ARG A 341 -6.11 -4.38 -3.49
CA ARG A 341 -7.47 -4.92 -3.49
C ARG A 341 -7.57 -6.24 -4.22
N ARG A 342 -8.59 -7.02 -3.89
CA ARG A 342 -9.08 -8.08 -4.75
C ARG A 342 -9.67 -7.48 -6.02
N ASP A 343 -9.47 -8.16 -7.15
CA ASP A 343 -10.12 -7.77 -8.38
C ASP A 343 -11.64 -7.86 -8.22
N PRO A 344 -12.39 -6.76 -8.40
CA PRO A 344 -13.85 -6.78 -8.30
C PRO A 344 -14.50 -7.57 -9.44
N TYR A 345 -13.76 -7.94 -10.49
CA TYR A 345 -14.27 -8.67 -11.65
C TYR A 345 -13.70 -10.09 -11.68
N GLU A 346 -14.55 -11.10 -11.52
CA GLU A 346 -14.19 -12.48 -11.85
C GLU A 346 -13.85 -12.58 -13.34
N GLY A 347 -12.54 -12.58 -13.66
CA GLY A 347 -12.01 -12.57 -15.03
C GLY A 347 -11.35 -11.26 -15.48
N GLY A 348 -11.20 -10.28 -14.59
CA GLY A 348 -10.41 -9.08 -14.83
C GLY A 348 -8.91 -9.43 -14.99
N ASN A 349 -8.30 -8.94 -16.07
CA ASN A 349 -6.86 -9.00 -16.31
C ASN A 349 -6.17 -7.67 -15.96
N VAL A 350 -6.83 -6.81 -15.16
CA VAL A 350 -6.26 -5.51 -14.80
C VAL A 350 -5.21 -5.76 -13.72
N ALA A 351 -3.95 -5.42 -14.02
CA ALA A 351 -2.85 -5.60 -13.09
C ALA A 351 -2.90 -4.52 -12.01
N ALA A 352 -2.99 -3.27 -12.44
CA ALA A 352 -3.17 -2.09 -11.61
C ALA A 352 -3.92 -1.01 -12.39
N ALA A 353 -4.31 0.06 -11.70
CA ALA A 353 -4.91 1.24 -12.32
C ALA A 353 -4.69 2.51 -11.50
N PHE A 354 -4.33 3.60 -12.17
CA PHE A 354 -4.32 4.95 -11.62
C PHE A 354 -5.70 5.66 -11.70
N TYR A 355 -6.05 6.36 -10.62
CA TYR A 355 -7.28 7.13 -10.44
C TYR A 355 -6.96 8.61 -10.16
N SER A 356 -6.99 9.44 -11.21
CA SER A 356 -6.56 10.85 -11.17
C SER A 356 -7.34 11.80 -10.27
N ARG A 357 -8.53 11.43 -9.79
CA ARG A 357 -9.30 12.29 -8.87
C ARG A 357 -8.84 12.21 -7.43
N GLU A 358 -8.11 11.14 -7.12
CA GLU A 358 -7.72 10.76 -5.76
C GLU A 358 -6.20 10.59 -5.67
N ASP A 359 -5.46 10.89 -6.76
CA ASP A 359 -4.02 10.68 -6.89
C ASP A 359 -3.60 9.29 -6.36
N ARG A 360 -4.35 8.27 -6.81
CA ARG A 360 -4.35 6.93 -6.22
C ARG A 360 -4.04 5.85 -7.23
N VAL A 361 -3.17 4.91 -6.85
CA VAL A 361 -2.91 3.66 -7.60
C VAL A 361 -3.57 2.48 -6.89
N VAL A 362 -4.26 1.61 -7.63
CA VAL A 362 -4.83 0.38 -7.10
C VAL A 362 -4.15 -0.82 -7.77
N PHE A 363 -3.50 -1.66 -6.98
CA PHE A 363 -2.97 -2.96 -7.41
C PHE A 363 -3.99 -4.05 -7.13
N TYR A 364 -4.40 -4.78 -8.18
CA TYR A 364 -5.36 -5.87 -8.04
C TYR A 364 -4.65 -7.21 -7.87
N ASN A 365 -5.31 -8.12 -7.15
CA ASN A 365 -4.88 -9.52 -7.02
C ASN A 365 -3.52 -9.70 -6.31
N GLY A 366 -3.23 -8.82 -5.35
CA GLY A 366 -2.10 -8.90 -4.45
C GLY A 366 -0.73 -8.71 -5.07
N LEU A 367 0.31 -9.29 -4.46
CA LEU A 367 1.71 -9.01 -4.76
C LEU A 367 2.17 -9.37 -6.18
N ARG A 368 1.38 -10.17 -6.90
CA ARG A 368 1.76 -10.65 -8.24
C ARG A 368 1.95 -9.51 -9.25
N ASN A 369 1.22 -8.41 -9.05
CA ASN A 369 1.21 -7.26 -9.96
C ASN A 369 2.04 -6.09 -9.42
N LEU A 370 2.59 -6.19 -8.20
CA LEU A 370 3.51 -5.21 -7.65
C LEU A 370 4.94 -5.54 -8.08
N ASN A 371 5.31 -4.99 -9.23
CA ASN A 371 6.68 -4.95 -9.72
C ASN A 371 7.02 -3.52 -10.15
N GLU A 372 8.30 -3.26 -10.39
CA GLU A 372 8.86 -1.93 -10.69
C GLU A 372 8.24 -1.33 -11.94
N GLU A 373 8.22 -2.08 -13.05
CA GLU A 373 7.61 -1.66 -14.33
C GLU A 373 6.14 -1.22 -14.17
N VAL A 374 5.32 -2.03 -13.49
CA VAL A 374 3.91 -1.68 -13.25
C VAL A 374 3.78 -0.49 -12.30
N PHE A 375 4.62 -0.42 -11.27
CA PHE A 375 4.63 0.72 -10.35
C PHE A 375 4.97 2.00 -11.09
N ASP A 376 6.07 2.03 -11.84
CA ASP A 376 6.53 3.20 -12.58
C ASP A 376 5.52 3.62 -13.65
N HIS A 377 4.90 2.66 -14.35
CA HIS A 377 3.81 2.93 -15.29
C HIS A 377 2.64 3.63 -14.59
N GLU A 378 2.13 3.08 -13.49
CA GLU A 378 0.96 3.66 -12.83
C GLU A 378 1.28 4.98 -12.13
N PHE A 379 2.49 5.12 -11.58
CA PHE A 379 2.97 6.36 -10.98
C PHE A 379 3.13 7.47 -12.03
N ALA A 380 3.57 7.11 -13.24
CA ALA A 380 3.68 8.04 -14.36
C ALA A 380 2.34 8.64 -14.77
N HIS A 381 1.21 7.93 -14.66
CA HIS A 381 -0.09 8.56 -14.87
C HIS A 381 -0.29 9.74 -13.91
N GLY A 382 0.09 9.61 -12.64
CA GLY A 382 0.09 10.71 -11.66
C GLY A 382 0.94 11.89 -12.09
N ILE A 383 2.20 11.64 -12.46
CA ILE A 383 3.13 12.67 -12.96
C ILE A 383 2.54 13.38 -14.18
N GLY A 384 1.95 12.61 -15.10
CA GLY A 384 1.33 13.11 -16.31
C GLY A 384 0.18 14.08 -15.99
N TYR A 385 -0.72 13.70 -15.09
CA TYR A 385 -1.86 14.54 -14.66
C TYR A 385 -1.43 15.79 -13.89
N GLU A 386 -0.43 15.69 -13.00
CA GLU A 386 0.09 16.87 -12.31
C GLU A 386 0.74 17.87 -13.28
N ASN A 387 1.36 17.34 -14.33
CA ASN A 387 2.00 18.12 -15.37
C ASN A 387 1.11 18.32 -16.59
N ASP A 388 -0.22 18.14 -16.50
CA ASP A 388 -1.22 18.23 -17.60
C ASP A 388 -1.81 19.65 -17.78
N GLY A 389 -1.35 20.62 -16.98
CA GLY A 389 -1.58 22.04 -17.27
C GLY A 389 -3.02 22.55 -17.04
N LEU A 390 -3.95 21.73 -16.54
CA LEU A 390 -5.30 22.16 -16.20
C LEU A 390 -5.40 22.77 -14.79
N PRO A 391 -6.07 23.92 -14.63
CA PRO A 391 -6.44 24.43 -13.31
C PRO A 391 -7.74 23.79 -12.84
N GLU A 392 -7.68 22.88 -11.87
CA GLU A 392 -8.87 22.58 -11.05
C GLU A 392 -9.08 23.73 -10.04
N GLY A 393 -9.96 24.69 -10.36
CA GLY A 393 -10.33 25.76 -9.42
C GLY A 393 -11.18 25.23 -8.24
N ARG A 394 -11.24 25.83 -7.04
CA ARG A 394 -10.92 27.21 -6.59
C ARG A 394 -10.26 27.20 -5.20
N LEU A 395 -8.99 26.84 -5.10
CA LEU A 395 -8.04 27.26 -4.06
C LEU A 395 -6.81 26.40 -4.38
N GLY A 396 -5.85 26.93 -5.13
CA GLY A 396 -4.65 26.17 -5.49
C GLY A 396 -4.04 25.56 -4.23
N HIS A 397 -3.78 24.26 -4.24
CA HIS A 397 -2.90 23.67 -3.24
C HIS A 397 -1.52 24.30 -3.47
N PHE A 398 -1.04 25.06 -2.49
CA PHE A 398 -0.58 26.43 -2.70
C PHE A 398 0.71 26.69 -3.52
N ILE A 399 1.46 25.71 -4.04
CA ILE A 399 2.52 25.91 -5.04
C ILE A 399 2.75 24.61 -5.84
N ARG A 400 1.89 24.28 -6.82
CA ARG A 400 2.19 23.25 -7.83
C ARG A 400 2.61 23.92 -9.15
N ARG A 401 3.74 23.49 -9.73
CA ARG A 401 4.26 23.98 -11.03
C ARG A 401 3.57 23.16 -12.12
N TYR A 402 2.67 23.78 -12.88
CA TYR A 402 1.92 23.11 -13.95
C TYR A 402 2.52 23.43 -15.33
N THR A 403 2.79 22.41 -16.15
CA THR A 403 3.44 22.56 -17.47
C THR A 403 2.87 21.61 -18.54
N GLY A 404 1.54 21.51 -18.73
CA GLY A 404 0.92 20.43 -19.54
C GLY A 404 0.05 20.71 -20.75
N SER A 405 -0.40 19.62 -21.40
CA SER A 405 -1.41 19.58 -22.47
C SER A 405 -2.82 19.55 -21.87
N GLU A 406 -3.70 20.51 -22.17
CA GLU A 406 -5.00 20.61 -21.47
C GLU A 406 -5.87 19.32 -21.49
N GLY A 407 -5.82 18.50 -20.43
CA GLY A 407 -6.85 17.52 -20.06
C GLY A 407 -6.66 16.08 -20.53
N GLU A 408 -5.45 15.67 -20.92
CA GLU A 408 -5.18 14.33 -21.45
C GLU A 408 -4.37 13.44 -20.49
N GLY A 409 -3.87 13.99 -19.38
CA GLY A 409 -3.03 13.30 -18.41
C GLY A 409 -1.58 13.14 -18.88
N THR A 410 -1.05 14.11 -19.64
CA THR A 410 0.33 14.07 -20.15
C THR A 410 1.05 15.43 -20.06
N PRO A 411 2.39 15.44 -20.00
CA PRO A 411 3.17 16.67 -20.00
C PRO A 411 3.02 17.48 -21.29
N ARG A 412 3.33 18.79 -21.24
CA ARG A 412 3.24 19.66 -22.42
C ARG A 412 4.28 19.23 -23.45
N GLY A 413 3.87 19.31 -24.71
CA GLY A 413 4.74 18.94 -25.82
C GLY A 413 4.77 17.44 -26.09
N TRP A 414 4.04 16.62 -25.31
CA TRP A 414 4.07 15.17 -25.46
C TRP A 414 3.54 14.70 -26.82
N THR A 415 2.44 15.28 -27.30
CA THR A 415 1.90 14.99 -28.64
C THR A 415 2.91 15.31 -29.73
N GLU A 416 3.56 16.49 -29.66
CA GLU A 416 4.60 16.88 -30.62
C GLU A 416 5.83 15.98 -30.53
N ALA A 417 6.19 15.52 -29.32
CA ALA A 417 7.30 14.60 -29.10
C ALA A 417 7.05 13.25 -29.81
N ILE A 418 5.86 12.67 -29.63
CA ILE A 418 5.43 11.43 -30.32
C ILE A 418 5.59 11.57 -31.84
N GLU A 419 5.15 12.69 -32.42
CA GLU A 419 5.20 12.93 -33.86
C GLU A 419 6.63 13.14 -34.39
N SER A 420 7.53 13.65 -33.54
CA SER A 420 8.90 14.00 -33.93
C SER A 420 9.92 12.87 -33.80
N ASP A 421 9.63 11.86 -32.96
CA ASP A 421 10.57 10.77 -32.71
C ASP A 421 10.71 9.82 -33.93
N PRO A 422 11.92 9.31 -34.21
CA PRO A 422 12.16 8.35 -35.29
C PRO A 422 11.34 7.07 -35.13
N GLN A 423 11.16 6.64 -33.87
CA GLN A 423 10.36 5.47 -33.53
C GLN A 423 8.99 5.91 -32.99
N GLN A 424 7.93 5.40 -33.62
CA GLN A 424 6.57 5.76 -33.24
C GLN A 424 6.09 5.07 -31.95
N ARG A 425 6.72 3.95 -31.55
CA ARG A 425 6.19 3.08 -30.50
C ARG A 425 7.29 2.62 -29.58
N ILE A 426 7.07 2.76 -28.27
CA ILE A 426 7.92 2.16 -27.25
C ILE A 426 7.47 0.75 -26.87
N THR A 427 6.16 0.54 -26.72
CA THR A 427 5.56 -0.77 -26.53
C THR A 427 4.29 -0.94 -27.37
N ASN A 428 3.76 -2.16 -27.40
CA ASN A 428 2.44 -2.40 -27.99
C ASN A 428 1.33 -1.71 -27.19
N TYR A 429 1.48 -1.64 -25.87
CA TYR A 429 0.48 -1.11 -24.95
C TYR A 429 0.33 0.42 -25.08
N ALA A 430 1.43 1.12 -25.33
CA ALA A 430 1.48 2.56 -25.61
C ALA A 430 0.48 3.03 -26.69
N ASN A 431 0.07 2.15 -27.63
CA ASN A 431 -0.87 2.53 -28.69
C ASN A 431 -2.34 2.69 -28.23
N LYS A 432 -2.66 2.36 -26.98
CA LYS A 432 -4.03 2.46 -26.48
C LYS A 432 -4.53 3.90 -26.49
N ASN A 433 -3.72 4.84 -26.01
CA ASN A 433 -4.00 6.27 -25.97
C ASN A 433 -2.72 7.03 -25.57
N ILE A 434 -2.75 8.36 -25.64
CA ILE A 434 -1.59 9.22 -25.39
C ILE A 434 -1.02 9.11 -23.96
N LYS A 435 -1.88 8.94 -22.94
CA LYS A 435 -1.43 8.76 -21.55
C LYS A 435 -0.76 7.41 -21.32
N GLU A 436 -1.19 6.33 -21.99
CA GLU A 436 -0.46 5.06 -21.94
C GLU A 436 0.89 5.20 -22.63
N ASP A 437 1.02 5.98 -23.72
CA ASP A 437 2.33 6.23 -24.34
C ASP A 437 3.28 6.96 -23.39
N PHE A 438 2.77 7.96 -22.64
CA PHE A 438 3.56 8.62 -21.59
C PHE A 438 3.96 7.66 -20.47
N ALA A 439 3.02 6.92 -19.90
CA ALA A 439 3.28 6.01 -18.80
C ALA A 439 4.28 4.90 -19.17
N GLU A 440 4.13 4.31 -20.36
CA GLU A 440 5.06 3.31 -20.88
C GLU A 440 6.44 3.91 -21.19
N SER A 441 6.49 5.16 -21.66
CA SER A 441 7.75 5.87 -21.89
C SER A 441 8.49 6.15 -20.59
N TRP A 442 7.77 6.59 -19.56
CA TRP A 442 8.33 6.84 -18.24
C TRP A 442 8.88 5.57 -17.60
N ALA A 443 8.10 4.48 -17.61
CA ALA A 443 8.57 3.19 -17.09
C ALA A 443 9.86 2.74 -17.79
N ALA A 444 9.94 2.87 -19.12
CA ALA A 444 11.17 2.56 -19.87
C ALA A 444 12.33 3.52 -19.57
N TYR A 445 12.04 4.78 -19.25
CA TYR A 445 13.05 5.76 -18.83
C TYR A 445 13.64 5.39 -17.46
N MET A 446 12.80 5.04 -16.48
CA MET A 446 13.24 4.56 -15.17
C MET A 446 14.06 3.27 -15.30
N GLU A 447 13.57 2.31 -16.10
CA GLU A 447 14.30 1.07 -16.35
C GLU A 447 15.66 1.32 -17.05
N ALA A 448 15.73 2.26 -17.99
CA ALA A 448 16.98 2.64 -18.64
C ALA A 448 17.96 3.33 -17.67
N MET A 449 17.47 4.12 -16.71
CA MET A 449 18.27 4.73 -15.65
C MET A 449 18.93 3.65 -14.78
N ASP A 450 18.19 2.61 -14.40
CA ASP A 450 18.68 1.50 -13.58
C ASP A 450 19.70 0.63 -14.31
N ASN A 451 19.50 0.42 -15.62
CA ASN A 451 20.41 -0.34 -16.47
C ASN A 451 21.66 0.45 -16.87
N GLY A 452 21.72 1.74 -16.56
CA GLY A 452 22.89 2.59 -16.67
C GLY A 452 23.06 3.29 -18.03
N PRO A 453 24.21 3.96 -18.23
CA PRO A 453 24.38 4.96 -19.29
C PRO A 453 24.18 4.44 -20.72
N GLU A 454 24.48 3.16 -20.97
CA GLU A 454 24.31 2.56 -22.30
C GLU A 454 22.83 2.37 -22.66
N ALA A 455 22.00 1.94 -21.70
CA ALA A 455 20.56 1.79 -21.90
C ALA A 455 19.89 3.16 -22.09
N LEU A 456 20.28 4.14 -21.27
CA LEU A 456 19.80 5.51 -21.36
C LEU A 456 20.13 6.15 -22.72
N ALA A 457 21.35 5.92 -23.24
CA ALA A 457 21.75 6.40 -24.56
C ALA A 457 20.95 5.73 -25.69
N GLN A 458 20.62 4.45 -25.58
CA GLN A 458 19.77 3.76 -26.56
C GLN A 458 18.34 4.32 -26.58
N LEU A 459 17.77 4.59 -25.40
CA LEU A 459 16.46 5.21 -25.28
C LEU A 459 16.46 6.61 -25.89
N GLN A 460 17.48 7.43 -25.60
CA GLN A 460 17.64 8.76 -26.15
C GLN A 460 17.81 8.76 -27.68
N GLU A 461 18.53 7.79 -28.25
CA GLU A 461 18.69 7.66 -29.70
C GLU A 461 17.36 7.28 -30.38
N ALA A 462 16.58 6.39 -29.75
CA ALA A 462 15.32 5.91 -30.30
C ALA A 462 14.17 6.93 -30.20
N TYR A 463 14.12 7.67 -29.08
CA TYR A 463 13.02 8.58 -28.72
C TYR A 463 13.54 9.93 -28.19
N PRO A 464 14.34 10.69 -28.95
CA PRO A 464 15.05 11.88 -28.46
C PRO A 464 14.12 12.99 -27.92
N ALA A 465 12.93 13.17 -28.50
CA ALA A 465 12.00 14.21 -28.06
C ALA A 465 11.22 13.79 -26.81
N ARG A 466 10.72 12.56 -26.76
CA ARG A 466 10.10 12.02 -25.53
C ARG A 466 11.11 11.94 -24.39
N TYR A 467 12.33 11.48 -24.67
CA TYR A 467 13.44 11.46 -23.73
C TYR A 467 13.67 12.83 -23.12
N ALA A 468 13.75 13.89 -23.94
CA ALA A 468 14.01 15.24 -23.44
C ALA A 468 12.95 15.72 -22.43
N ILE A 469 11.67 15.39 -22.66
CA ILE A 469 10.58 15.73 -21.73
C ILE A 469 10.72 14.93 -20.43
N MET A 470 11.00 13.64 -20.50
CA MET A 470 11.17 12.79 -19.30
C MET A 470 12.38 13.20 -18.47
N ASP A 471 13.50 13.51 -19.13
CA ASP A 471 14.74 14.00 -18.51
C ASP A 471 14.52 15.36 -17.82
N GLU A 472 13.77 16.28 -18.46
CA GLU A 472 13.37 17.57 -17.89
C GLU A 472 12.51 17.38 -16.62
N LEU A 473 11.50 16.52 -16.68
CA LEU A 473 10.65 16.19 -15.54
C LEU A 473 11.43 15.54 -14.39
N TYR A 474 12.27 14.55 -14.70
CA TYR A 474 13.07 13.83 -13.72
C TYR A 474 14.06 14.73 -12.99
N HIS A 475 14.62 15.73 -13.67
CA HIS A 475 15.57 16.68 -13.09
C HIS A 475 14.94 18.00 -12.57
N GLY A 476 13.64 18.22 -12.81
CA GLY A 476 12.90 19.39 -12.34
C GLY A 476 13.33 20.72 -12.98
N ALA A 477 13.77 20.67 -14.25
CA ALA A 477 14.38 21.78 -14.97
C ALA A 477 13.38 22.85 -15.46
#